data_AF-K2SHP4-F1
#
_entry.id   AF-K2SHP4-F1
#
_cell.length_a   1.000
_cell.length_b   1.000
_cell.length_c   1.000
_cell.angle_alpha   90.00
_cell.angle_beta   90.00
_cell.angle_gamma   90.00
#
_symmetry.space_group_name_H-M   'P 1'
#
loop_
_entity.id
_entity.type
_entity.pdbx_description
1 polymer ?
#
loop_
_entity_poly.entity_id
_entity_poly.type
_entity_poly.pdbx_seq_one_letter_code
_entity_poly.pdbx_strand_id
1 'polypeptide(L)'
;VTTSLTLLAGLLVRIANYLAVRLPAEITLPHKDYPLPTIFPPSSSYTQKDVPFPGTTPISSSSNSPTASRTFDNQKPLPRPRPLYIDRKLPVLANDDPATYGLFIEGVTFLAWNIAWLCRSQGQVSAFTEWEQICPMGKNMYKLLVDDAQSTLSALEHKAVRKAELRNGTSGRASGATDVIMGYFSHGMSKGFLGGAEGVNYLKGWKYQTPMRVVDKVKGHLQAEMQGAEWEMLDEKEWEMDEDGPQAIDRTSETKKAPSGTKITSVAAATGGTDEGRGWTKLKNRSDEAE
;
A
#
# COMPACT_ATOMS: atom_id res chain seq x y z
N VAL A 1 12.22 -0.35 -9.00
CA VAL A 1 11.30 -0.21 -7.84
C VAL A 1 12.06 0.16 -6.56
N THR A 2 12.99 -0.67 -6.07
CA THR A 2 13.76 -0.37 -4.85
C THR A 2 14.48 0.99 -4.90
N THR A 3 15.19 1.27 -5.99
CA THR A 3 15.88 2.56 -6.19
C THR A 3 14.92 3.74 -6.13
N SER A 4 13.79 3.68 -6.85
CA SER A 4 12.81 4.76 -6.87
C SER A 4 12.17 4.98 -5.50
N LEU A 5 11.83 3.92 -4.77
CA LEU A 5 11.29 4.03 -3.40
C LEU A 5 12.31 4.64 -2.45
N THR A 6 13.59 4.29 -2.58
CA THR A 6 14.68 4.86 -1.78
C THR A 6 14.82 6.36 -2.03
N LEU A 7 14.80 6.77 -3.30
CA LEU A 7 14.88 8.19 -3.66
C LEU A 7 13.65 8.98 -3.19
N LEU A 8 12.44 8.42 -3.35
CA LEU A 8 11.20 9.03 -2.86
C LEU A 8 11.21 9.20 -1.34
N ALA A 9 11.61 8.16 -0.60
CA ALA A 9 11.74 8.21 0.86
C ALA A 9 12.76 9.26 1.31
N GLY A 10 13.95 9.28 0.68
CA GLY A 10 15.00 10.25 0.95
C GLY A 10 14.57 11.69 0.67
N LEU A 11 13.90 11.92 -0.46
CA LEU A 11 13.37 13.23 -0.81
C LEU A 11 12.29 13.67 0.18
N LEU A 12 11.32 12.80 0.49
CA LEU A 12 10.23 13.10 1.43
C LEU A 12 10.75 13.48 2.81
N VAL A 13 11.72 12.74 3.36
CA VAL A 13 12.34 13.06 4.66
C VAL A 13 13.04 14.41 4.62
N ARG A 14 13.71 14.76 3.52
CA ARG A 14 14.33 16.09 3.36
C ARG A 14 13.29 17.21 3.35
N ILE A 15 12.21 17.05 2.58
CA ILE A 15 11.13 18.04 2.52
C ILE A 15 10.52 18.23 3.91
N ALA A 16 10.19 17.13 4.60
CA ALA A 16 9.65 17.16 5.94
C ALA A 16 10.59 17.89 6.92
N ASN A 17 11.90 17.64 6.83
CA ASN A 17 12.90 18.34 7.62
C ASN A 17 12.97 19.85 7.32
N TYR A 18 12.96 20.25 6.04
CA TYR A 18 12.97 21.67 5.65
C TYR A 18 11.71 22.42 6.10
N LEU A 19 10.56 21.74 6.11
CA LEU A 19 9.30 22.31 6.63
C LEU A 19 9.19 22.19 8.15
N ALA A 20 10.16 21.58 8.83
CA ALA A 20 10.10 21.19 10.24
C ALA A 20 8.80 20.45 10.59
N VAL A 21 8.36 19.55 9.70
CA VAL A 21 7.18 18.71 9.85
C VAL A 21 7.62 17.29 10.18
N ARG A 22 6.99 16.70 11.19
CA ARG A 22 7.12 15.28 11.50
C ARG A 22 6.08 14.49 10.71
N LEU A 23 6.54 13.53 9.90
CA LEU A 23 5.67 12.62 9.17
C LEU A 23 4.95 11.67 10.15
N PRO A 24 3.71 11.22 9.89
CA PRO A 24 3.06 10.34 10.83
C PRO A 24 3.61 8.91 10.83
N ALA A 25 4.03 8.38 9.67
CA ALA A 25 4.80 7.13 9.58
C ALA A 25 6.30 7.46 9.48
N GLU A 26 7.09 7.03 10.46
CA GLU A 26 8.53 7.30 10.52
C GLU A 26 9.29 6.50 9.46
N ILE A 27 10.18 7.16 8.74
CA ILE A 27 11.03 6.54 7.71
C ILE A 27 12.45 6.42 8.24
N THR A 28 13.00 5.21 8.22
CA THR A 28 14.42 4.97 8.47
C THR A 28 15.16 4.99 7.14
N LEU A 29 16.04 5.97 6.96
CA LEU A 29 16.86 6.09 5.75
C LEU A 29 18.10 5.19 5.82
N PRO A 30 18.67 4.82 4.65
CA PRO A 30 19.88 4.03 4.60
C PRO A 30 21.04 4.67 5.36
N HIS A 31 21.70 3.87 6.22
CA HIS A 31 22.94 4.21 6.92
C HIS A 31 23.77 2.94 7.16
N LYS A 32 24.95 3.07 7.79
CA LYS A 32 25.96 2.01 7.90
C LYS A 32 25.40 0.64 8.34
N ASP A 33 24.53 0.63 9.34
CA ASP A 33 23.97 -0.59 9.94
C ASP A 33 22.53 -0.87 9.45
N TYR A 34 22.08 -0.13 8.44
CA TYR A 34 20.72 -0.17 7.91
C TYR A 34 20.75 0.13 6.41
N PRO A 35 21.11 -0.84 5.54
CA PRO A 35 21.47 -0.57 4.15
C PRO A 35 20.29 -0.18 3.24
N LEU A 36 19.06 -0.51 3.64
CA LEU A 36 17.86 -0.30 2.82
C LEU A 36 16.80 0.45 3.61
N PRO A 37 15.98 1.30 2.96
CA PRO A 37 14.99 2.09 3.65
C PRO A 37 13.83 1.23 4.15
N THR A 38 13.27 1.65 5.28
CA THR A 38 12.03 1.08 5.83
C THR A 38 11.14 2.17 6.41
N ILE A 39 9.91 1.79 6.75
CA ILE A 39 8.92 2.70 7.31
C ILE A 39 8.15 2.03 8.45
N PHE A 40 7.99 2.74 9.56
CA PHE A 40 7.19 2.27 10.69
C PHE A 40 5.71 2.61 10.50
N PRO A 41 4.79 1.73 10.92
CA PRO A 41 3.40 2.10 11.09
C PRO A 41 3.25 3.33 12.01
N PRO A 42 2.25 4.21 11.80
CA PRO A 42 2.09 5.39 12.65
C PRO A 42 1.95 5.10 14.15
N SER A 43 1.36 3.96 14.51
CA SER A 43 1.19 3.53 15.91
C SER A 43 2.51 3.22 16.63
N SER A 44 3.55 2.83 15.88
CA SER A 44 4.88 2.52 16.41
C SER A 44 5.93 3.58 16.11
N SER A 45 5.60 4.55 15.26
CA SER A 45 6.53 5.57 14.81
C SER A 45 7.03 6.41 15.98
N TYR A 46 8.36 6.58 16.04
CA TYR A 46 9.09 7.39 17.02
C TYR A 46 8.96 6.97 18.48
N THR A 47 8.56 5.73 18.74
CA THR A 47 8.46 5.18 20.10
C THR A 47 9.77 4.57 20.58
N GLN A 48 10.63 4.12 19.66
CA GLN A 48 11.90 3.45 19.96
C GLN A 48 13.01 3.96 19.04
N LYS A 49 14.24 4.06 19.55
CA LYS A 49 15.37 4.69 18.84
C LYS A 49 16.32 3.69 18.17
N ASP A 50 16.37 2.44 18.64
CA ASP A 50 17.37 1.45 18.19
C ASP A 50 16.69 0.14 17.76
N VAL A 51 16.05 0.16 16.57
CA VAL A 51 15.48 -1.04 15.96
C VAL A 51 16.47 -1.58 14.92
N PRO A 52 16.99 -2.81 15.08
CA PRO A 52 17.92 -3.40 14.12
C PRO A 52 17.28 -3.57 12.73
N PHE A 53 18.12 -3.62 11.69
CA PHE A 53 17.65 -3.83 10.33
C PHE A 53 16.87 -5.17 10.21
N PRO A 54 15.74 -5.22 9.48
CA PRO A 54 14.99 -6.45 9.28
C PRO A 54 15.89 -7.61 8.83
N GLY A 55 15.86 -8.71 9.57
CA GLY A 55 16.68 -9.89 9.29
C GLY A 55 18.10 -9.86 9.88
N THR A 56 18.52 -8.77 10.54
CA THR A 56 19.83 -8.69 11.24
C THR A 56 19.75 -8.87 12.75
N THR A 57 18.54 -8.98 13.31
CA THR A 57 18.39 -9.39 14.71
C THR A 57 19.06 -10.74 14.87
N PRO A 58 20.14 -10.87 15.68
CA PRO A 58 20.51 -12.20 16.13
C PRO A 58 19.27 -12.75 16.80
N ILE A 59 18.79 -13.90 16.34
CA ILE A 59 17.80 -14.70 17.04
C ILE A 59 18.36 -14.79 18.45
N SER A 60 17.80 -14.02 19.39
CA SER A 60 18.33 -14.01 20.75
C SER A 60 18.25 -15.44 21.20
N SER A 61 19.42 -16.02 21.39
CA SER A 61 19.58 -17.38 21.85
C SER A 61 18.68 -17.52 23.07
N SER A 62 17.91 -18.60 23.10
CA SER A 62 17.25 -19.09 24.30
C SER A 62 18.31 -19.27 25.39
N SER A 63 18.60 -18.20 26.12
CA SER A 63 19.40 -18.25 27.33
C SER A 63 18.54 -18.95 28.36
N ASN A 64 18.71 -20.27 28.46
CA ASN A 64 18.14 -21.11 29.52
C ASN A 64 18.84 -20.83 30.86
N SER A 65 18.94 -19.57 31.24
CA SER A 65 19.44 -19.18 32.56
C SER A 65 18.25 -19.01 33.51
N PRO A 66 18.20 -19.74 34.64
CA PRO A 66 17.06 -19.75 35.56
C PRO A 66 16.81 -18.39 36.26
N THR A 67 17.69 -17.41 36.07
CA THR A 67 17.51 -16.04 36.57
C THR A 67 16.66 -15.15 35.64
N ALA A 68 16.43 -15.55 34.37
CA ALA A 68 15.64 -14.78 33.41
C ALA A 68 14.11 -14.96 33.57
N SER A 69 13.67 -15.89 34.40
CA SER A 69 12.25 -16.29 34.53
C SER A 69 11.36 -15.32 35.32
N ARG A 70 11.85 -14.17 35.78
CA ARG A 70 11.07 -13.19 36.56
C ARG A 70 10.73 -11.89 35.83
N THR A 71 11.03 -11.78 34.53
CA THR A 71 10.77 -10.55 33.74
C THR A 71 10.06 -10.82 32.41
N PHE A 72 9.15 -11.79 32.36
CA PHE A 72 8.43 -12.15 31.13
C PHE A 72 7.23 -11.23 30.80
N ASP A 73 6.84 -10.30 31.68
CA ASP A 73 5.65 -9.45 31.47
C ASP A 73 5.90 -8.08 30.80
N ASN A 74 7.15 -7.71 30.48
CA ASN A 74 7.46 -6.35 29.98
C ASN A 74 8.17 -6.27 28.61
N GLN A 75 8.37 -7.39 27.91
CA GLN A 75 8.92 -7.36 26.54
C GLN A 75 7.80 -7.08 25.54
N LYS A 76 7.35 -5.81 25.47
CA LYS A 76 6.47 -5.38 24.37
C LYS A 76 7.17 -5.75 23.04
N PRO A 77 6.49 -6.44 22.11
CA PRO A 77 7.11 -6.83 20.85
C PRO A 77 7.75 -5.62 20.17
N LEU A 78 9.01 -5.78 19.75
CA LEU A 78 9.72 -4.74 19.01
C LEU A 78 8.86 -4.31 17.80
N PRO A 79 8.74 -3.00 17.53
CA PRO A 79 7.98 -2.52 16.40
C PRO A 79 8.61 -3.04 15.12
N ARG A 80 7.79 -3.65 14.25
CA ARG A 80 8.26 -4.25 13.01
C ARG A 80 8.23 -3.20 11.90
N PRO A 81 9.37 -2.70 11.41
CA PRO A 81 9.37 -1.79 10.27
C PRO A 81 8.97 -2.52 8.99
N ARG A 82 8.33 -1.82 8.06
CA ARG A 82 7.91 -2.33 6.75
C ARG A 82 8.99 -2.05 5.71
N PRO A 83 9.38 -3.05 4.89
CA PRO A 83 10.40 -2.85 3.88
C PRO A 83 9.91 -1.91 2.77
N LEU A 84 10.78 -0.99 2.34
CA LEU A 84 10.59 -0.20 1.12
C LEU A 84 11.45 -0.71 -0.04
N TYR A 85 11.71 -2.01 -0.04
CA TYR A 85 12.52 -2.72 -1.01
C TYR A 85 11.96 -4.10 -1.29
N ILE A 86 12.27 -4.63 -2.47
CA ILE A 86 11.99 -6.01 -2.88
C ILE A 86 13.25 -6.61 -3.50
N ASP A 87 13.39 -7.93 -3.34
CA ASP A 87 14.48 -8.74 -3.89
C ASP A 87 14.08 -9.43 -5.21
N ARG A 88 12.77 -9.63 -5.44
CA ARG A 88 12.19 -10.29 -6.60
C ARG A 88 10.95 -9.56 -7.12
N LYS A 89 10.43 -10.00 -8.27
CA LYS A 89 9.21 -9.42 -8.88
C LYS A 89 7.99 -9.65 -7.97
N LEU A 90 7.04 -8.72 -8.00
CA LEU A 90 5.86 -8.74 -7.11
C LEU A 90 5.03 -10.03 -7.18
N PRO A 91 4.67 -10.58 -8.36
CA PRO A 91 3.89 -11.83 -8.42
C PRO A 91 4.65 -13.02 -7.83
N VAL A 92 5.97 -13.10 -8.08
CA VAL A 92 6.83 -14.14 -7.53
C VAL A 92 6.89 -14.04 -6.01
N LEU A 93 7.04 -12.82 -5.49
CA LEU A 93 7.04 -12.58 -4.04
C LEU A 93 5.69 -12.94 -3.40
N ALA A 94 4.57 -12.65 -4.07
CA ALA A 94 3.24 -12.96 -3.55
C ALA A 94 3.03 -14.47 -3.38
N ASN A 95 3.58 -15.29 -4.28
CA ASN A 95 3.49 -16.75 -4.22
C ASN A 95 4.51 -17.36 -3.25
N ASP A 96 5.76 -16.91 -3.27
CA ASP A 96 6.85 -17.48 -2.47
C ASP A 96 6.75 -17.09 -0.97
N ASP A 97 6.44 -15.82 -0.69
CA ASP A 97 6.37 -15.28 0.66
C ASP A 97 5.25 -14.22 0.78
N PRO A 98 4.00 -14.68 0.98
CA PRO A 98 2.84 -13.80 1.13
C PRO A 98 2.99 -12.82 2.30
N ALA A 99 3.75 -13.18 3.34
CA ALA A 99 3.95 -12.34 4.51
C ALA A 99 4.84 -11.14 4.17
N THR A 100 5.97 -11.36 3.51
CA THR A 100 6.86 -10.28 3.05
C THR A 100 6.18 -9.42 1.98
N TYR A 101 5.44 -10.04 1.05
CA TYR A 101 4.59 -9.31 0.11
C TYR A 101 3.64 -8.35 0.83
N GLY A 102 2.89 -8.85 1.83
CA GLY A 102 1.93 -8.06 2.58
C GLY A 102 2.56 -6.86 3.31
N LEU A 103 3.74 -7.04 3.89
CA LEU A 103 4.49 -5.98 4.57
C LEU A 103 5.04 -4.95 3.59
N PHE A 104 5.52 -5.38 2.42
CA PHE A 104 5.99 -4.49 1.38
C PHE A 104 4.86 -3.60 0.85
N ILE A 105 3.69 -4.17 0.54
CA ILE A 105 2.52 -3.38 0.09
C ILE A 105 2.09 -2.38 1.16
N GLU A 106 2.09 -2.78 2.43
CA GLU A 106 1.79 -1.88 3.54
C GLU A 106 2.83 -0.74 3.63
N GLY A 107 4.11 -1.06 3.51
CA GLY A 107 5.20 -0.08 3.52
C GLY A 107 5.10 0.95 2.39
N VAL A 108 4.92 0.50 1.15
CA VAL A 108 4.74 1.40 -0.01
C VAL A 108 3.49 2.26 0.15
N THR A 109 2.41 1.70 0.70
CA THR A 109 1.18 2.46 0.96
C THR A 109 1.39 3.52 2.03
N PHE A 110 2.14 3.23 3.09
CA PHE A 110 2.50 4.23 4.11
C PHE A 110 3.36 5.35 3.54
N LEU A 111 4.28 5.03 2.61
CA LEU A 111 5.07 6.06 1.92
C LEU A 111 4.15 6.98 1.10
N ALA A 112 3.25 6.41 0.31
CA ALA A 112 2.29 7.19 -0.49
C ALA A 112 1.36 8.03 0.38
N TRP A 113 0.87 7.44 1.47
CA TRP A 113 0.01 8.11 2.43
C TRP A 113 0.73 9.25 3.17
N ASN A 114 2.00 9.09 3.55
CA ASN A 114 2.81 10.17 4.11
C ASN A 114 2.95 11.35 3.15
N ILE A 115 3.16 11.08 1.85
CA ILE A 115 3.24 12.13 0.82
C ILE A 115 1.89 12.86 0.74
N ALA A 116 0.78 12.14 0.63
CA ALA A 116 -0.55 12.75 0.58
C ALA A 116 -0.88 13.55 1.85
N TRP A 117 -0.55 13.00 3.02
CA TRP A 117 -0.69 13.69 4.30
C TRP A 117 0.13 14.98 4.34
N LEU A 118 1.38 14.94 3.86
CA LEU A 118 2.24 16.11 3.78
C LEU A 118 1.61 17.16 2.85
N CYS A 119 1.28 16.79 1.62
CA CYS A 119 0.63 17.69 0.66
C CYS A 119 -0.63 18.34 1.24
N ARG A 120 -1.47 17.56 1.92
CA ARG A 120 -2.67 18.07 2.58
C ARG A 120 -2.35 19.04 3.71
N SER A 121 -1.37 18.72 4.56
CA SER A 121 -0.91 19.61 5.64
C SER A 121 -0.36 20.95 5.13
N GLN A 122 0.02 21.02 3.85
CA GLN A 122 0.64 22.18 3.22
C GLN A 122 -0.30 23.00 2.32
N GLY A 123 -1.63 22.80 2.42
CA GLY A 123 -2.61 23.64 1.72
C GLY A 123 -3.60 22.89 0.82
N GLN A 124 -3.32 21.63 0.47
CA GLN A 124 -4.16 20.87 -0.46
C GLN A 124 -5.41 20.26 0.21
N VAL A 125 -6.32 21.07 0.73
CA VAL A 125 -7.52 20.62 1.48
C VAL A 125 -8.44 19.71 0.67
N SER A 126 -8.67 20.07 -0.60
CA SER A 126 -9.60 19.38 -1.49
C SER A 126 -8.97 18.19 -2.23
N ALA A 127 -7.69 17.90 -1.99
CA ALA A 127 -7.02 16.76 -2.60
C ALA A 127 -7.27 15.46 -1.82
N PHE A 128 -7.04 14.33 -2.48
CA PHE A 128 -7.10 12.99 -1.90
C PHE A 128 -8.49 12.62 -1.40
N THR A 129 -9.52 12.90 -2.20
CA THR A 129 -10.91 12.46 -1.97
C THR A 129 -11.09 10.98 -2.29
N GLU A 130 -10.33 10.49 -3.26
CA GLU A 130 -10.27 9.08 -3.64
C GLU A 130 -8.89 8.47 -3.37
N TRP A 131 -8.84 7.16 -3.12
CA TRP A 131 -7.63 6.49 -2.65
C TRP A 131 -6.59 6.41 -3.78
N GLU A 132 -7.04 6.31 -5.03
CA GLU A 132 -6.22 6.30 -6.23
C GLU A 132 -5.42 7.59 -6.37
N GLN A 133 -5.90 8.71 -5.82
CA GLN A 133 -5.17 9.98 -5.83
C GLN A 133 -3.94 9.96 -4.91
N ILE A 134 -3.89 9.05 -3.94
CA ILE A 134 -2.77 8.92 -2.99
C ILE A 134 -1.58 8.19 -3.65
N CYS A 135 -1.86 7.21 -4.51
CA CYS A 135 -0.86 6.31 -5.10
C CYS A 135 0.16 6.98 -6.05
N PRO A 136 -0.18 8.01 -6.86
CA PRO A 136 0.75 8.75 -7.71
C PRO A 136 1.78 9.60 -6.95
N MET A 137 2.62 8.96 -6.15
CA MET A 137 3.61 9.58 -5.25
C MET A 137 4.45 10.68 -5.90
N GLY A 138 5.00 10.41 -7.08
CA GLY A 138 5.82 11.37 -7.81
C GLY A 138 5.04 12.61 -8.25
N LYS A 139 3.82 12.43 -8.76
CA LYS A 139 2.93 13.53 -9.17
C LYS A 139 2.52 14.38 -7.97
N ASN A 140 2.18 13.75 -6.85
CA ASN A 140 1.78 14.44 -5.63
C ASN A 140 2.93 15.29 -5.07
N MET A 141 4.15 14.75 -5.09
CA MET A 141 5.34 15.46 -4.62
C MET A 141 5.77 16.58 -5.58
N TYR A 142 5.68 16.36 -6.90
CA TYR A 142 5.90 17.40 -7.89
C TYR A 142 4.93 18.57 -7.70
N LYS A 143 3.63 18.28 -7.55
CA LYS A 143 2.61 19.30 -7.33
C LYS A 143 2.89 20.14 -6.08
N LEU A 144 3.28 19.50 -4.99
CA LEU A 144 3.65 20.20 -3.76
C LEU A 144 4.88 21.10 -3.95
N LEU A 145 5.95 20.58 -4.54
CA LEU A 145 7.24 21.25 -4.61
C LEU A 145 7.35 22.29 -5.73
N VAL A 146 6.56 22.15 -6.79
CA VAL A 146 6.66 22.97 -7.99
C VAL A 146 5.41 23.84 -8.10
N ASP A 147 4.25 23.23 -8.36
CA ASP A 147 3.02 23.99 -8.65
C ASP A 147 2.59 24.84 -7.45
N ASP A 148 2.46 24.21 -6.28
CA ASP A 148 1.95 24.87 -5.08
C ASP A 148 3.00 25.81 -4.46
N ALA A 149 4.28 25.47 -4.56
CA ALA A 149 5.37 26.34 -4.11
C ALA A 149 5.41 27.64 -4.94
N GLN A 150 5.31 27.55 -6.27
CA GLN A 150 5.23 28.73 -7.15
C GLN A 150 3.98 29.56 -6.85
N SER A 151 2.82 28.91 -6.71
CA SER A 151 1.56 29.57 -6.38
C SER A 151 1.66 30.31 -5.03
N THR A 152 2.33 29.70 -4.04
CA THR A 152 2.57 30.30 -2.73
C THR A 152 3.45 31.55 -2.83
N LEU A 153 4.54 31.48 -3.61
CA LEU A 153 5.43 32.63 -3.81
C LEU A 153 4.70 33.80 -4.46
N SER A 154 3.97 33.57 -5.55
CA SER A 154 3.19 34.62 -6.21
C SER A 154 2.12 35.21 -5.27
N ALA A 155 1.43 34.38 -4.48
CA ALA A 155 0.43 34.86 -3.53
C ALA A 155 1.05 35.76 -2.43
N LEU A 156 2.26 35.43 -1.96
CA LEU A 156 2.99 36.23 -0.99
C LEU A 156 3.47 37.57 -1.58
N GLU A 157 3.96 37.58 -2.81
CA GLU A 157 4.35 38.79 -3.53
C GLU A 157 3.14 39.74 -3.69
N HIS A 158 2.00 39.23 -4.16
CA HIS A 158 0.77 40.03 -4.27
C HIS A 158 0.25 40.54 -2.92
N LYS A 159 0.42 39.77 -1.83
CA LYS A 159 0.07 40.23 -0.47
C LYS A 159 1.02 41.34 0.00
N ALA A 160 2.30 41.26 -0.32
CA ALA A 160 3.29 42.28 0.03
C ALA A 160 3.01 43.61 -0.69
N VAL A 161 2.72 43.57 -1.99
CA VAL A 161 2.34 44.76 -2.79
C VAL A 161 1.07 45.40 -2.23
N ARG A 162 -0.01 44.64 -2.04
CA ARG A 162 -1.25 45.16 -1.46
C ARG A 162 -1.05 45.78 -0.08
N LYS A 163 -0.21 45.18 0.77
CA LYS A 163 0.09 45.71 2.10
C LYS A 163 0.88 47.03 2.03
N ALA A 164 1.74 47.21 1.01
CA ALA A 164 2.41 48.48 0.76
C ALA A 164 1.41 49.57 0.30
N GLU A 165 0.43 49.21 -0.53
CA GLU A 165 -0.63 50.11 -1.02
C GLU A 165 -1.64 50.49 0.08
N LEU A 166 -2.06 49.53 0.91
CA LEU A 166 -2.93 49.74 2.09
C LEU A 166 -2.26 50.59 3.19
N ARG A 167 -0.93 50.72 3.19
CA ARG A 167 -0.24 51.65 4.09
C ARG A 167 -0.52 53.12 3.73
N ASN A 168 -1.08 53.39 2.53
CA ASN A 168 -1.52 54.70 2.06
C ASN A 168 -3.06 54.90 2.08
N GLY A 169 -3.86 53.95 2.59
CA GLY A 169 -5.31 54.06 2.59
C GLY A 169 -6.01 53.13 3.57
N THR A 170 -7.00 53.66 4.29
CA THR A 170 -7.76 53.07 5.41
C THR A 170 -8.09 51.59 5.29
N SER A 171 -7.73 50.85 6.35
CA SER A 171 -7.80 49.39 6.52
C SER A 171 -9.22 48.82 6.52
N GLY A 172 -9.56 48.04 5.49
CA GLY A 172 -10.66 47.07 5.50
C GLY A 172 -10.20 45.72 6.06
N ARG A 173 -10.85 45.25 7.13
CA ARG A 173 -10.57 43.97 7.80
C ARG A 173 -11.01 42.80 6.93
N ALA A 174 -10.05 42.08 6.33
CA ALA A 174 -10.33 40.85 5.59
C ALA A 174 -10.64 39.71 6.58
N SER A 175 -11.88 39.25 6.54
CA SER A 175 -12.45 38.15 7.31
C SER A 175 -12.22 36.80 6.61
N GLY A 176 -11.96 35.73 7.38
CA GLY A 176 -12.75 34.51 7.23
C GLY A 176 -12.03 33.17 7.04
N ALA A 177 -10.92 33.10 6.32
CA ALA A 177 -10.19 31.85 6.13
C ALA A 177 -8.69 32.13 6.08
N THR A 178 -7.92 31.49 6.96
CA THR A 178 -6.48 31.38 6.77
C THR A 178 -6.29 30.59 5.49
N ASP A 179 -5.98 31.28 4.40
CA ASP A 179 -5.58 30.64 3.14
C ASP A 179 -4.26 29.92 3.43
N VAL A 180 -4.36 28.63 3.75
CA VAL A 180 -3.22 27.83 4.20
C VAL A 180 -2.31 27.63 3.00
N ILE A 181 -1.21 28.36 3.02
CA ILE A 181 -0.14 28.23 2.04
C ILE A 181 0.92 27.24 2.52
N MET A 182 1.76 26.78 1.60
CA MET A 182 2.89 25.92 1.92
C MET A 182 3.78 26.58 2.99
N GLY A 183 4.18 25.81 3.99
CA GLY A 183 4.99 26.28 5.12
C GLY A 183 4.21 26.95 6.26
N TYR A 184 2.88 27.11 6.13
CA TYR A 184 2.05 27.67 7.22
C TYR A 184 2.04 26.74 8.44
N PHE A 185 1.75 25.46 8.23
CA PHE A 185 1.75 24.46 9.30
C PHE A 185 3.11 23.76 9.41
N SER A 186 3.65 23.75 10.62
CA SER A 186 4.92 23.11 10.96
C SER A 186 4.90 22.58 12.40
N HIS A 187 5.69 21.57 12.72
CA HIS A 187 5.89 21.16 14.12
C HIS A 187 6.95 22.03 14.83
N GLY A 188 7.78 22.75 14.08
CA GLY A 188 8.82 23.63 14.63
C GLY A 188 8.39 25.08 14.84
N MET A 189 7.17 25.47 14.45
CA MET A 189 6.71 26.86 14.50
C MET A 189 5.63 27.08 15.57
N SER A 190 5.74 28.16 16.36
CA SER A 190 4.77 28.47 17.42
C SER A 190 3.41 28.92 16.86
N LYS A 191 3.41 29.82 15.85
CA LYS A 191 2.19 30.43 15.31
C LYS A 191 1.38 29.49 14.40
N GLY A 192 2.04 28.52 13.78
CA GLY A 192 1.45 27.54 12.88
C GLY A 192 1.74 26.12 13.34
N PHE A 193 1.67 25.87 14.65
CA PHE A 193 1.98 24.55 15.19
C PHE A 193 0.98 23.51 14.68
N LEU A 194 1.44 22.57 13.85
CA LEU A 194 0.58 21.57 13.20
C LEU A 194 -0.11 20.64 14.20
N GLY A 195 0.54 20.37 15.34
CA GLY A 195 -0.06 19.60 16.44
C GLY A 195 -1.03 20.39 17.32
N GLY A 196 -1.23 21.68 17.05
CA GLY A 196 -2.17 22.53 17.77
C GLY A 196 -3.62 22.32 17.32
N ALA A 197 -4.57 22.94 18.03
CA ALA A 197 -6.00 22.78 17.75
C ALA A 197 -6.36 23.17 16.29
N GLU A 198 -5.75 24.22 15.74
CA GLU A 198 -5.98 24.64 14.36
C GLU A 198 -5.51 23.59 13.35
N GLY A 199 -4.27 23.11 13.47
CA GLY A 199 -3.71 22.09 12.56
C GLY A 199 -4.45 20.75 12.65
N VAL A 200 -4.83 20.33 13.87
CA VAL A 200 -5.64 19.12 14.07
C VAL A 200 -7.02 19.26 13.43
N ASN A 201 -7.69 20.39 13.63
CA ASN A 201 -9.01 20.63 13.01
C ASN A 201 -8.91 20.71 11.49
N TYR A 202 -7.83 21.30 10.96
CA TYR A 202 -7.58 21.40 9.53
C TYR A 202 -7.44 20.01 8.88
N LEU A 203 -6.73 19.07 9.53
CA LEU A 203 -6.57 17.71 9.02
C LEU A 203 -7.79 16.80 9.27
N LYS A 204 -8.66 17.14 10.22
CA LYS A 204 -9.84 16.33 10.62
C LYS A 204 -10.85 16.11 9.49
N GLY A 205 -10.85 16.93 8.45
CA GLY A 205 -11.72 16.76 7.27
C GLY A 205 -11.28 15.66 6.29
N TRP A 206 -10.12 15.02 6.50
CA TRP A 206 -9.60 14.06 5.53
C TRP A 206 -10.23 12.67 5.67
N LYS A 207 -10.84 12.17 4.59
CA LYS A 207 -11.44 10.82 4.49
C LYS A 207 -10.46 9.68 4.84
N TYR A 208 -9.19 9.85 4.49
CA TYR A 208 -8.12 8.86 4.67
C TYR A 208 -7.17 9.19 5.82
N GLN A 209 -7.67 9.71 6.95
CA GLN A 209 -6.86 9.92 8.16
C GLN A 209 -6.17 8.67 8.68
N THR A 210 -6.78 7.50 8.47
CA THR A 210 -6.20 6.22 8.85
C THR A 210 -5.55 5.59 7.63
N PRO A 211 -4.23 5.32 7.64
CA PRO A 211 -3.55 4.75 6.48
C PRO A 211 -4.05 3.35 6.13
N MET A 212 -4.54 2.58 7.12
CA MET A 212 -5.07 1.23 6.90
C MET A 212 -6.23 1.20 5.91
N ARG A 213 -7.05 2.25 5.85
CA ARG A 213 -8.12 2.36 4.84
C ARG A 213 -7.58 2.36 3.42
N VAL A 214 -6.40 2.97 3.21
CA VAL A 214 -5.72 2.99 1.92
C VAL A 214 -5.05 1.65 1.66
N VAL A 215 -4.43 1.05 2.69
CA VAL A 215 -3.81 -0.29 2.59
C VAL A 215 -4.82 -1.33 2.14
N ASP A 216 -6.02 -1.34 2.72
CA ASP A 216 -7.06 -2.29 2.38
C ASP A 216 -7.55 -2.10 0.93
N LYS A 217 -7.67 -0.85 0.47
CA LYS A 217 -8.04 -0.53 -0.92
C LYS A 217 -6.97 -0.96 -1.91
N VAL A 218 -5.70 -0.66 -1.63
CA VAL A 218 -4.57 -1.04 -2.49
C VAL A 218 -4.44 -2.57 -2.56
N LYS A 219 -4.52 -3.27 -1.42
CA LYS A 219 -4.48 -4.73 -1.39
C LYS A 219 -5.65 -5.34 -2.18
N GLY A 220 -6.86 -4.86 -1.96
CA GLY A 220 -8.05 -5.32 -2.69
C GLY A 220 -7.93 -5.09 -4.20
N HIS A 221 -7.42 -3.92 -4.61
CA HIS A 221 -7.17 -3.64 -6.03
C HIS A 221 -6.13 -4.58 -6.63
N LEU A 222 -4.97 -4.77 -5.97
CA LEU A 222 -3.93 -5.67 -6.46
C LEU A 222 -4.38 -7.14 -6.51
N GLN A 223 -5.20 -7.56 -5.55
CA GLN A 223 -5.81 -8.91 -5.55
C GLN A 223 -6.78 -9.08 -6.72
N ALA A 224 -7.61 -8.08 -7.00
CA ALA A 224 -8.52 -8.10 -8.14
C ALA A 224 -7.76 -8.11 -9.48
N GLU A 225 -6.68 -7.34 -9.61
CA GLU A 225 -5.81 -7.34 -10.79
C GLU A 225 -5.13 -8.71 -10.99
N MET A 226 -4.65 -9.33 -9.90
CA MET A 226 -4.02 -10.64 -9.98
C MET A 226 -5.02 -11.74 -10.39
N GLN A 227 -6.25 -11.66 -9.90
CA GLN A 227 -7.33 -12.55 -10.33
C GLN A 227 -7.74 -12.27 -11.77
N GLY A 228 -7.98 -11.02 -12.15
CA GLY A 228 -8.33 -10.65 -13.53
C GLY A 228 -7.29 -11.13 -14.56
N ALA A 229 -6.00 -10.98 -14.26
CA ALA A 229 -4.93 -11.50 -15.11
C ALA A 229 -4.94 -13.04 -15.21
N GLU A 230 -5.39 -13.75 -14.17
CA GLU A 230 -5.54 -15.21 -14.20
C GLU A 230 -6.65 -15.65 -15.15
N TRP A 231 -7.74 -14.88 -15.25
CA TRP A 231 -8.85 -15.12 -16.17
C TRP A 231 -8.53 -14.72 -17.61
N GLU A 232 -7.78 -13.63 -17.82
CA GLU A 232 -7.31 -13.20 -19.14
C GLU A 232 -6.32 -14.22 -19.75
N MET A 233 -5.50 -14.89 -18.95
CA MET A 233 -4.55 -15.92 -19.42
C MET A 233 -5.21 -17.28 -19.75
N LEU A 234 -6.45 -17.52 -19.32
CA LEU A 234 -7.20 -18.73 -19.68
C LEU A 234 -7.91 -18.61 -21.04
N ASP A 235 -7.98 -17.43 -21.65
CA ASP A 235 -8.86 -17.14 -22.78
C ASP A 235 -8.22 -17.27 -24.18
N GLU A 236 -6.91 -17.56 -24.29
CA GLU A 236 -6.27 -17.63 -25.62
C GLU A 236 -5.90 -19.05 -26.06
N LYS A 237 -5.80 -20.00 -25.13
CA LYS A 237 -5.38 -21.38 -25.44
C LYS A 237 -6.54 -22.40 -25.47
N GLU A 238 -7.68 -22.09 -24.85
CA GLU A 238 -8.85 -22.99 -24.83
C GLU A 238 -9.75 -22.85 -26.07
N TRP A 239 -9.62 -21.77 -26.84
CA TRP A 239 -10.42 -21.54 -28.05
C TRP A 239 -9.75 -22.03 -29.36
N GLU A 240 -8.48 -22.43 -29.32
CA GLU A 240 -7.78 -23.02 -30.49
C GLU A 240 -8.07 -24.53 -30.67
N MET A 241 -8.89 -25.14 -29.83
CA MET A 241 -9.16 -26.58 -29.84
C MET A 241 -10.50 -27.02 -30.47
N ASP A 242 -11.23 -26.12 -31.14
CA ASP A 242 -12.53 -26.44 -31.76
C ASP A 242 -12.61 -26.12 -33.27
N GLU A 243 -11.49 -26.08 -34.00
CA GLU A 243 -11.48 -25.88 -35.47
C GLU A 243 -11.24 -27.16 -36.33
N ASP A 244 -11.45 -28.36 -35.77
CA ASP A 244 -11.56 -29.59 -36.59
C ASP A 244 -13.04 -30.02 -36.70
N GLY A 245 -13.73 -29.47 -37.71
CA GLY A 245 -15.08 -29.84 -38.10
C GLY A 245 -15.21 -31.29 -38.60
N PRO A 246 -16.44 -31.84 -38.68
CA PRO A 246 -16.69 -33.26 -38.94
C PRO A 246 -16.44 -33.62 -40.42
N GLN A 247 -15.34 -34.30 -40.72
CA GLN A 247 -15.12 -34.91 -42.04
C GLN A 247 -15.79 -36.28 -42.16
N ALA A 248 -16.90 -36.27 -42.90
CA ALA A 248 -17.31 -37.20 -43.96
C ALA A 248 -17.00 -38.70 -43.83
N ILE A 249 -18.10 -39.46 -43.83
CA ILE A 249 -18.22 -40.88 -44.14
C ILE A 249 -17.91 -41.11 -45.63
N ASP A 250 -16.97 -42.01 -45.99
CA ASP A 250 -17.15 -42.96 -47.09
C ASP A 250 -16.25 -44.22 -46.96
N ARG A 251 -16.79 -45.34 -47.43
CA ARG A 251 -16.33 -46.74 -47.34
C ARG A 251 -15.27 -47.00 -48.45
N THR A 252 -14.32 -47.94 -48.34
CA THR A 252 -14.50 -49.39 -48.67
C THR A 252 -13.16 -50.16 -48.60
N SER A 253 -13.24 -51.46 -48.20
CA SER A 253 -12.35 -52.65 -48.40
C SER A 253 -10.95 -52.71 -47.78
N GLU A 254 -10.77 -53.47 -46.68
CA GLU A 254 -10.22 -54.86 -46.59
C GLU A 254 -8.69 -54.95 -46.78
N THR A 255 -7.89 -55.47 -45.84
CA THR A 255 -7.69 -56.92 -45.64
C THR A 255 -6.90 -57.22 -44.34
N LYS A 256 -7.25 -58.36 -43.73
CA LYS A 256 -6.70 -59.02 -42.52
C LYS A 256 -5.17 -59.21 -42.49
N LYS A 257 -4.56 -59.02 -41.30
CA LYS A 257 -3.69 -60.02 -40.61
C LYS A 257 -3.22 -59.53 -39.23
N ALA A 258 -3.52 -60.31 -38.20
CA ALA A 258 -2.78 -60.42 -36.93
C ALA A 258 -2.17 -61.85 -36.89
N PRO A 259 -1.33 -62.27 -35.91
CA PRO A 259 -0.84 -61.57 -34.71
C PRO A 259 0.67 -61.74 -34.45
N SER A 260 1.24 -61.13 -33.39
CA SER A 260 2.07 -61.83 -32.38
C SER A 260 2.78 -60.87 -31.40
N GLY A 261 2.62 -61.15 -30.08
CA GLY A 261 3.48 -60.81 -28.94
C GLY A 261 3.77 -59.33 -28.63
N THR A 262 3.73 -58.81 -27.40
CA THR A 262 3.97 -59.43 -26.09
C THR A 262 3.32 -58.58 -25.00
N LYS A 263 2.75 -59.27 -23.99
CA LYS A 263 2.12 -58.75 -22.77
C LYS A 263 3.16 -58.39 -21.70
N ILE A 264 2.87 -57.37 -20.89
CA ILE A 264 3.08 -57.34 -19.42
C ILE A 264 1.96 -56.42 -18.85
N THR A 265 0.79 -56.93 -18.45
CA THR A 265 0.32 -57.20 -17.06
C THR A 265 0.88 -56.24 -16.01
N SER A 266 0.09 -55.53 -15.19
CA SER A 266 -0.83 -56.13 -14.23
C SER A 266 -1.81 -55.14 -13.56
N VAL A 267 -3.09 -55.56 -13.56
CA VAL A 267 -4.11 -55.55 -12.49
C VAL A 267 -4.54 -54.25 -11.79
N ALA A 268 -5.77 -53.85 -12.15
CA ALA A 268 -6.74 -53.22 -11.26
C ALA A 268 -7.47 -54.31 -10.44
N ALA A 269 -7.82 -53.99 -9.19
CA ALA A 269 -8.94 -54.60 -8.49
C ALA A 269 -9.97 -53.50 -8.23
N ALA A 270 -11.14 -53.66 -8.84
CA ALA A 270 -12.31 -52.83 -8.70
C ALA A 270 -13.16 -53.25 -7.49
N THR A 271 -14.26 -52.50 -7.32
CA THR A 271 -15.45 -52.67 -6.45
C THR A 271 -15.42 -51.81 -5.19
N GLY A 272 -16.38 -50.92 -4.93
CA GLY A 272 -17.61 -50.57 -5.63
C GLY A 272 -18.48 -49.65 -4.74
N GLY A 273 -19.43 -48.96 -5.37
CA GLY A 273 -20.53 -48.22 -4.71
C GLY A 273 -20.34 -46.70 -4.73
N THR A 274 -20.95 -45.93 -5.66
CA THR A 274 -22.33 -45.36 -5.58
C THR A 274 -22.49 -44.50 -4.30
N ASP A 275 -22.86 -43.23 -4.32
CA ASP A 275 -23.74 -42.53 -5.23
C ASP A 275 -23.67 -41.01 -4.98
N GLU A 276 -23.90 -40.26 -6.07
CA GLU A 276 -24.58 -38.97 -6.21
C GLU A 276 -24.42 -37.78 -5.22
N GLY A 277 -24.26 -36.60 -5.84
CA GLY A 277 -25.13 -35.47 -5.46
C GLY A 277 -24.45 -34.20 -4.94
N ARG A 278 -23.71 -33.49 -5.80
CA ARG A 278 -23.38 -32.07 -5.59
C ARG A 278 -24.64 -31.21 -5.71
N GLY A 279 -25.18 -30.75 -4.58
CA GLY A 279 -26.28 -29.79 -4.52
C GLY A 279 -25.78 -28.37 -4.21
N TRP A 280 -25.50 -27.59 -5.26
CA TRP A 280 -25.50 -26.13 -5.19
C TRP A 280 -26.95 -25.65 -5.30
N THR A 281 -27.50 -25.07 -4.23
CA THR A 281 -28.55 -24.03 -4.23
C THR A 281 -28.88 -23.70 -2.78
N LYS A 282 -28.43 -22.53 -2.30
CA LYS A 282 -28.93 -21.95 -1.05
C LYS A 282 -29.38 -20.53 -1.36
N LEU A 283 -30.62 -20.42 -1.83
CA LEU A 283 -31.34 -19.15 -1.89
C LEU A 283 -32.04 -18.89 -0.56
N LYS A 284 -31.89 -17.65 -0.10
CA LYS A 284 -32.48 -17.07 1.10
C LYS A 284 -33.83 -16.47 0.71
N ASN A 285 -34.87 -16.68 1.53
CA ASN A 285 -35.95 -15.69 1.61
C ASN A 285 -36.42 -15.51 3.06
N ARG A 286 -36.61 -14.24 3.43
CA ARG A 286 -37.16 -13.76 4.71
C ARG A 286 -38.68 -13.81 4.65
N SER A 287 -39.30 -14.06 5.80
CA SER A 287 -40.55 -13.40 6.19
C SER A 287 -40.49 -13.08 7.67
N ASP A 288 -40.53 -11.79 7.99
CA ASP A 288 -40.88 -11.23 9.30
C ASP A 288 -42.42 -11.22 9.42
N GLU A 289 -42.96 -11.43 10.64
CA GLU A 289 -44.23 -10.95 11.25
C GLU A 289 -44.46 -11.84 12.49
N ALA A 290 -44.41 -11.41 13.76
CA ALA A 290 -44.96 -10.27 14.49
C ALA A 290 -46.51 -10.28 14.60
N GLU A 291 -46.97 -10.51 15.83
CA GLU A 291 -48.34 -10.57 16.40
C GLU A 291 -49.23 -11.79 16.12
#